data_AF-I0H281-F1
#
_entry.id   AF-I0H281-F1
#
_cell.length_a   1.000
_cell.length_b   1.000
_cell.length_c   1.000
_cell.angle_alpha   90.00
_cell.angle_beta   90.00
_cell.angle_gamma   90.00
#
_symmetry.space_group_name_H-M   'P 1'
#
loop_
_entity.id
_entity.type
_entity.pdbx_description
1 polymer ?
#
loop_
_entity_poly.entity_id
_entity_poly.type
_entity_poly.pdbx_seq_one_letter_code
_entity_poly.pdbx_strand_id
1 'polypeptide(L)'
;MRCGTWLNPAAASNVRLEVLACLPDNNRVQADEAQTRELLQTHDDPGHMEFPAHFDHERAATRFSQLESGLRTAFGACYSSAGQDSSFHGDIEVPAAVTSGGLMLRVRISNFGDLAAASSEEALYCDDAELAELLHPADAARVYGALDYLGYIALRLDPLEEMYNGASAFLRERGAPWWDRYFDYL
;
A
#
# COMPACT_ATOMS: atom_id res chain seq x y z
N MET A 1 -72.23 8.95 -6.64
CA MET A 1 -71.15 9.01 -5.63
C MET A 1 -69.85 9.22 -6.40
N ARG A 2 -69.29 10.44 -6.39
CA ARG A 2 -68.01 10.87 -5.76
C ARG A 2 -66.79 10.12 -6.35
N CYS A 3 -65.65 10.70 -6.71
CA CYS A 3 -65.05 12.05 -6.69
C CYS A 3 -63.75 11.92 -7.51
N GLY A 4 -63.28 12.97 -8.21
CA GLY A 4 -61.94 12.96 -8.83
C GLY A 4 -60.81 13.27 -7.84
N THR A 5 -59.55 13.08 -8.22
CA THR A 5 -58.41 13.92 -7.80
C THR A 5 -57.16 13.70 -8.67
N TRP A 6 -56.49 14.80 -9.02
CA TRP A 6 -55.10 14.91 -9.46
C TRP A 6 -54.17 15.16 -8.26
N LEU A 7 -52.86 14.86 -8.37
CA LEU A 7 -51.65 15.21 -7.57
C LEU A 7 -50.82 13.94 -7.28
N ASN A 8 -49.49 13.86 -7.32
CA ASN A 8 -48.35 14.69 -7.69
C ASN A 8 -47.11 13.74 -7.75
N PRO A 9 -45.97 14.10 -8.38
CA PRO A 9 -44.79 13.25 -8.57
C PRO A 9 -43.83 13.35 -7.38
N ALA A 10 -43.50 12.24 -6.74
CA ALA A 10 -42.40 12.15 -5.79
C ALA A 10 -42.00 10.68 -5.57
N ALA A 11 -41.17 10.13 -6.46
CA ALA A 11 -40.35 8.95 -6.18
C ALA A 11 -39.27 8.80 -7.25
N ALA A 12 -38.45 9.84 -7.43
CA ALA A 12 -37.19 9.74 -8.13
C ALA A 12 -36.08 10.06 -7.12
N SER A 13 -35.74 9.09 -6.29
CA SER A 13 -34.47 9.03 -5.57
C SER A 13 -34.29 7.64 -5.00
N ASN A 14 -33.05 7.18 -4.90
CA ASN A 14 -32.59 5.91 -4.32
C ASN A 14 -32.29 4.76 -5.30
N VAL A 15 -31.67 5.06 -6.45
CA VAL A 15 -30.83 4.06 -7.15
C VAL A 15 -29.41 4.61 -7.27
N ARG A 16 -28.76 4.75 -6.13
CA ARG A 16 -27.31 4.94 -5.99
C ARG A 16 -27.01 4.85 -4.49
N LEU A 17 -26.71 3.64 -4.00
CA LEU A 17 -25.99 3.35 -2.73
C LEU A 17 -26.09 1.85 -2.35
N GLU A 18 -26.17 0.93 -3.31
CA GLU A 18 -26.05 -0.51 -3.04
C GLU A 18 -24.96 -1.13 -3.90
N VAL A 19 -23.72 -0.67 -3.69
CA VAL A 19 -22.50 -1.42 -4.02
C VAL A 19 -21.51 -1.25 -2.85
N LEU A 20 -21.96 -1.58 -1.64
CA LEU A 20 -21.12 -1.55 -0.43
C LEU A 20 -21.40 -2.72 0.52
N ALA A 21 -22.06 -3.78 0.03
CA ALA A 21 -22.42 -4.95 0.81
C ALA A 21 -21.88 -6.23 0.18
N CYS A 22 -20.56 -6.30 0.01
CA CYS A 22 -19.77 -7.55 -0.11
C CYS A 22 -18.29 -7.26 0.23
N LEU A 23 -18.01 -6.54 1.32
CA LEU A 23 -16.66 -6.53 1.89
C LEU A 23 -16.48 -7.88 2.61
N PRO A 24 -15.57 -8.76 2.17
CA PRO A 24 -15.19 -9.92 2.97
C PRO A 24 -14.55 -9.44 4.29
N ASP A 25 -14.58 -10.28 5.33
CA ASP A 25 -14.08 -9.98 6.68
C ASP A 25 -12.77 -9.16 6.65
N ASN A 26 -12.89 -7.93 7.14
CA ASN A 26 -12.02 -6.79 6.86
C ASN A 26 -10.70 -6.80 7.68
N ASN A 27 -10.08 -7.96 7.92
CA ASN A 27 -8.94 -8.07 8.85
C ASN A 27 -7.65 -8.69 8.27
N ARG A 28 -7.46 -8.74 6.95
CA ARG A 28 -6.23 -9.28 6.34
C ARG A 28 -5.66 -8.48 5.17
N VAL A 29 -5.83 -7.16 5.18
CA VAL A 29 -5.28 -6.31 4.12
C VAL A 29 -3.83 -5.88 4.40
N GLN A 30 -3.37 -6.06 5.64
CA GLN A 30 -1.98 -5.86 6.07
C GLN A 30 -1.53 -7.06 6.90
N ALA A 31 -0.25 -7.39 6.82
CA ALA A 31 0.38 -8.29 7.78
C ALA A 31 0.36 -7.64 9.17
N ASP A 32 0.22 -8.42 10.23
CA ASP A 32 0.52 -7.91 11.58
C ASP A 32 2.05 -7.81 11.78
N GLU A 33 2.51 -7.30 12.93
CA GLU A 33 3.95 -7.13 13.19
C GLU A 33 4.72 -8.46 13.19
N ALA A 34 4.13 -9.53 13.73
CA ALA A 34 4.78 -10.83 13.80
C ALA A 34 4.92 -11.45 12.40
N GLN A 35 3.84 -11.38 11.61
CA GLN A 35 3.83 -11.79 10.21
C GLN A 35 4.79 -10.94 9.37
N THR A 36 4.86 -9.63 9.62
CA THR A 36 5.82 -8.74 8.95
C THR A 36 7.25 -9.22 9.20
N ARG A 37 7.66 -9.46 10.45
CA ARG A 37 9.00 -9.99 10.77
C ARG A 37 9.27 -11.33 10.11
N GLU A 38 8.28 -12.23 10.09
CA GLU A 38 8.41 -13.53 9.45
C GLU A 38 8.64 -13.39 7.93
N LEU A 39 7.88 -12.51 7.27
CA LEU A 39 8.04 -12.20 5.85
C LEU A 39 9.43 -11.59 5.57
N LEU A 40 9.86 -10.65 6.41
CA LEU A 40 11.19 -10.03 6.30
C LEU A 40 12.32 -11.04 6.46
N GLN A 41 12.18 -12.05 7.32
CA GLN A 41 13.18 -13.11 7.43
C GLN A 41 13.10 -14.11 6.27
N THR A 42 11.89 -14.46 5.84
CA THR A 42 11.63 -15.47 4.80
C THR A 42 12.14 -15.01 3.42
N HIS A 43 12.01 -13.72 3.13
CA HIS A 43 12.43 -13.14 1.84
C HIS A 43 13.86 -12.60 1.84
N ASP A 44 14.61 -12.76 2.94
CA ASP A 44 15.96 -12.23 3.04
C ASP A 44 16.93 -13.08 2.22
N ASP A 45 17.44 -12.49 1.13
CA ASP A 45 18.44 -13.10 0.27
C ASP A 45 19.81 -12.42 0.49
N PRO A 46 20.74 -12.99 1.26
CA PRO A 46 22.05 -12.36 1.49
C PRO A 46 22.94 -12.33 0.23
N GLY A 47 22.61 -13.11 -0.80
CA GLY A 47 23.35 -13.15 -2.05
C GLY A 47 22.95 -12.04 -3.03
N HIS A 48 21.78 -11.42 -2.83
CA HIS A 48 21.24 -10.43 -3.76
C HIS A 48 20.62 -9.23 -3.04
N MET A 49 21.29 -8.08 -3.16
CA MET A 49 20.90 -6.86 -2.44
C MET A 49 19.72 -6.14 -3.12
N GLU A 50 19.75 -5.96 -4.45
CA GLU A 50 18.74 -5.19 -5.19
C GLU A 50 17.45 -5.99 -5.47
N PHE A 51 17.57 -7.26 -5.87
CA PHE A 51 16.44 -8.11 -6.20
C PHE A 51 16.84 -9.60 -6.15
N PRO A 52 15.92 -10.54 -5.88
CA PRO A 52 16.24 -11.97 -5.82
C PRO A 52 16.83 -12.54 -7.12
N ALA A 53 17.55 -13.67 -7.03
CA ALA A 53 18.18 -14.34 -8.17
C ALA A 53 17.26 -14.62 -9.38
N HIS A 54 15.96 -14.80 -9.13
CA HIS A 54 14.94 -15.14 -10.13
C HIS A 54 13.89 -14.05 -10.28
N PHE A 55 14.27 -12.79 -10.04
CA PHE A 55 13.36 -11.66 -10.15
C PHE A 55 12.86 -11.49 -11.59
N ASP A 56 11.54 -11.42 -11.75
CA ASP A 56 10.86 -11.23 -13.03
C ASP A 56 10.49 -9.76 -13.19
N HIS A 57 11.35 -9.01 -13.89
CA HIS A 57 11.16 -7.59 -14.13
C HIS A 57 9.90 -7.28 -14.93
N GLU A 58 9.52 -8.12 -15.90
CA GLU A 58 8.34 -7.89 -16.73
C GLU A 58 7.06 -8.06 -15.91
N ARG A 59 7.01 -9.11 -15.07
CA ARG A 59 5.91 -9.31 -14.12
C ARG A 59 5.81 -8.15 -13.13
N ALA A 60 6.94 -7.73 -12.55
CA ALA A 60 6.97 -6.63 -11.59
C ALA A 60 6.46 -5.31 -12.21
N ALA A 61 6.96 -4.95 -13.40
CA ALA A 61 6.54 -3.75 -14.12
C ALA A 61 5.04 -3.79 -14.49
N THR A 62 4.56 -4.95 -14.94
CA THR A 62 3.13 -5.12 -15.28
C THR A 62 2.24 -4.91 -14.06
N ARG A 63 2.57 -5.53 -12.92
CA ARG A 63 1.79 -5.40 -11.67
C ARG A 63 1.87 -3.97 -11.11
N PHE A 64 3.03 -3.34 -11.18
CA PHE A 64 3.20 -1.95 -10.74
C PHE A 64 2.35 -0.97 -11.57
N SER A 65 2.32 -1.13 -12.89
CA SER A 65 1.46 -0.32 -13.77
C SER A 65 -0.04 -0.56 -13.48
N GLN A 66 -0.44 -1.80 -13.17
CA GLN A 66 -1.81 -2.10 -12.75
C GLN A 66 -2.16 -1.42 -11.42
N LEU A 67 -1.23 -1.41 -10.45
CA LEU A 67 -1.40 -0.73 -9.17
C LEU A 67 -1.55 0.79 -9.36
N GLU A 68 -0.67 1.40 -10.16
CA GLU A 68 -0.73 2.82 -10.51
C GLU A 68 -2.09 3.17 -11.14
N SER A 69 -2.55 2.37 -12.10
CA SER A 69 -3.87 2.55 -12.73
C SER A 69 -5.02 2.40 -11.73
N GLY A 70 -4.93 1.43 -10.81
CA GLY A 70 -5.91 1.21 -9.76
C GLY A 70 -6.01 2.40 -8.80
N LEU A 71 -4.87 2.87 -8.30
CA LEU A 71 -4.80 4.03 -7.41
C LEU A 71 -5.23 5.32 -8.12
N ARG A 72 -4.83 5.52 -9.38
CA ARG A 72 -5.31 6.65 -10.19
C ARG A 72 -6.82 6.63 -10.37
N THR A 73 -7.43 5.45 -10.53
CA THR A 73 -8.89 5.32 -10.62
C THR A 73 -9.56 5.64 -9.28
N ALA A 74 -8.96 5.22 -8.16
CA ALA A 74 -9.51 5.40 -6.83
C ALA A 74 -9.40 6.85 -6.31
N PHE A 75 -8.32 7.57 -6.65
CA PHE A 75 -8.03 8.91 -6.15
C PHE A 75 -8.15 10.02 -7.22
N GLY A 76 -8.18 9.66 -8.50
CA GLY A 76 -8.19 10.60 -9.63
C GLY A 76 -6.81 11.06 -10.09
N ALA A 77 -5.83 11.18 -9.17
CA ALA A 77 -4.46 11.53 -9.50
C ALA A 77 -3.45 10.77 -8.62
N CYS A 78 -2.37 10.31 -9.26
CA CYS A 78 -1.18 9.79 -8.61
C CYS A 78 0.03 9.93 -9.54
N TYR A 79 1.23 9.91 -8.97
CA TYR A 79 2.51 9.96 -9.67
C TYR A 79 3.33 8.74 -9.31
N SER A 80 4.00 8.13 -10.28
CA SER A 80 4.87 6.98 -10.03
C SER A 80 6.31 7.27 -10.42
N SER A 81 7.24 6.72 -9.65
CA SER A 81 8.68 6.69 -9.98
C SER A 81 9.20 5.27 -9.87
N ALA A 82 10.21 4.94 -10.67
CA ALA A 82 10.91 3.66 -10.59
C ALA A 82 12.16 3.80 -9.71
N GLY A 83 12.45 2.75 -8.95
CA GLY A 83 13.72 2.61 -8.26
C GLY A 83 14.84 2.27 -9.25
N GLN A 84 16.01 2.88 -9.07
CA GLN A 84 17.25 2.53 -9.77
C GLN A 84 18.30 2.21 -8.72
N ASP A 85 19.09 1.16 -8.94
CA ASP A 85 20.11 0.71 -7.99
C ASP A 85 19.51 0.55 -6.56
N SER A 86 18.35 -0.11 -6.48
CA SER A 86 17.50 -0.13 -5.29
C SER A 86 16.92 -1.51 -4.98
N SER A 87 16.59 -1.73 -3.70
CA SER A 87 15.88 -2.94 -3.24
C SER A 87 14.36 -2.90 -3.48
N PHE A 88 13.85 -1.78 -3.99
CA PHE A 88 12.45 -1.58 -4.36
C PHE A 88 12.28 -1.33 -5.86
N HIS A 89 11.09 -1.67 -6.36
CA HIS A 89 10.71 -1.53 -7.76
C HIS A 89 10.30 -0.10 -8.12
N GLY A 90 9.50 0.53 -7.26
CA GLY A 90 9.02 1.88 -7.47
C GLY A 90 8.11 2.40 -6.37
N ASP A 91 7.81 3.69 -6.47
CA ASP A 91 6.91 4.43 -5.59
C ASP A 91 5.69 4.92 -6.37
N ILE A 92 4.55 4.96 -5.69
CA ILE A 92 3.36 5.66 -6.14
C ILE A 92 2.95 6.65 -5.07
N GLU A 93 2.79 7.90 -5.49
CA GLU A 93 2.45 9.03 -4.64
C GLU A 93 1.05 9.55 -4.97
N VAL A 94 0.21 9.68 -3.95
CA VAL A 94 -1.12 10.26 -4.03
C VAL A 94 -1.08 11.62 -3.34
N PRO A 95 -1.29 12.72 -4.07
CA PRO A 95 -1.23 14.06 -3.49
C PRO A 95 -2.29 14.29 -2.43
N ALA A 96 -1.93 15.03 -1.37
CA ALA A 96 -2.85 15.50 -0.32
C ALA A 96 -4.15 16.13 -0.88
N ALA A 97 -4.06 16.85 -2.00
CA ALA A 97 -5.21 17.51 -2.63
C ALA A 97 -6.33 16.57 -3.11
N VAL A 98 -6.03 15.29 -3.29
CA VAL A 98 -7.00 14.27 -3.76
C VAL A 98 -7.29 13.18 -2.73
N THR A 99 -6.63 13.23 -1.56
CA THR A 99 -6.95 12.34 -0.44
C THR A 99 -8.07 12.92 0.41
N SER A 100 -8.80 12.04 1.08
CA SER A 100 -9.89 12.45 1.98
C SER A 100 -9.34 13.05 3.28
N GLY A 101 -8.19 12.57 3.73
CA GLY A 101 -7.48 13.07 4.92
C GLY A 101 -6.66 14.33 4.71
N GLY A 102 -6.47 14.78 3.46
CA GLY A 102 -5.58 15.90 3.16
C GLY A 102 -4.09 15.60 3.38
N LEU A 103 -3.75 14.32 3.51
CA LEU A 103 -2.39 13.80 3.72
C LEU A 103 -1.86 13.25 2.39
N MET A 104 -0.60 13.55 2.05
CA MET A 104 0.06 12.92 0.91
C MET A 104 0.40 11.46 1.25
N LEU A 105 0.05 10.51 0.38
CA LEU A 105 0.32 9.09 0.63
C LEU A 105 1.39 8.58 -0.33
N ARG A 106 2.31 7.76 0.17
CA ARG A 106 3.30 7.04 -0.62
C ARG A 106 3.07 5.54 -0.46
N VAL A 107 3.13 4.81 -1.57
CA VAL A 107 3.12 3.35 -1.62
C VAL A 107 4.40 2.89 -2.31
N ARG A 108 5.30 2.23 -1.59
CA ARG A 108 6.55 1.68 -2.11
C ARG A 108 6.45 0.18 -2.27
N ILE A 109 6.89 -0.35 -3.42
CA ILE A 109 6.84 -1.78 -3.74
C ILE A 109 8.24 -2.37 -3.71
N SER A 110 8.48 -3.38 -2.87
CA SER A 110 9.77 -4.07 -2.80
C SER A 110 9.99 -4.95 -4.03
N ASN A 111 11.26 -5.17 -4.41
CA ASN A 111 11.61 -6.23 -5.35
C ASN A 111 11.49 -7.63 -4.73
N PHE A 112 11.32 -7.72 -3.41
CA PHE A 112 11.24 -8.97 -2.68
C PHE A 112 9.79 -9.29 -2.30
N GLY A 113 9.38 -10.55 -2.50
CA GLY A 113 8.22 -11.14 -1.84
C GLY A 113 6.84 -10.54 -2.12
N ASP A 114 6.65 -9.80 -3.22
CA ASP A 114 5.40 -9.04 -3.46
C ASP A 114 5.03 -8.13 -2.26
N LEU A 115 6.05 -7.58 -1.57
CA LEU A 115 5.90 -6.77 -0.36
C LEU A 115 5.67 -5.29 -0.71
N ALA A 116 4.82 -4.63 0.07
CA ALA A 116 4.53 -3.20 -0.09
C ALA A 116 4.55 -2.49 1.26
N ALA A 117 4.98 -1.23 1.27
CA ALA A 117 4.87 -0.33 2.41
C ALA A 117 4.05 0.89 2.02
N ALA A 118 3.06 1.25 2.85
CA ALA A 118 2.30 2.48 2.71
C ALA A 118 2.71 3.44 3.83
N SER A 119 3.00 4.69 3.47
CA SER A 119 3.41 5.74 4.40
C SER A 119 2.90 7.10 3.94
N SER A 120 3.26 8.17 4.64
CA SER A 120 3.08 9.55 4.18
C SER A 120 4.38 10.32 4.34
N GLU A 121 4.60 11.36 3.53
CA GLU A 121 5.79 12.21 3.66
C GLU A 121 5.86 12.92 5.02
N GLU A 122 4.72 13.33 5.55
CA GLU A 122 4.60 13.94 6.88
C GLU A 122 4.83 12.91 8.00
N ALA A 123 4.84 11.62 7.66
CA ALA A 123 4.96 10.48 8.56
C ALA A 123 6.14 9.55 8.20
N LEU A 124 7.18 10.06 7.53
CA LEU A 124 8.39 9.27 7.21
C LEU A 124 9.18 8.80 8.46
N TYR A 125 8.76 9.25 9.64
CA TYR A 125 9.29 8.86 10.94
C TYR A 125 8.19 8.46 11.92
N CYS A 126 6.99 8.18 11.41
CA CYS A 126 5.88 7.79 12.26
C CYS A 126 5.82 6.28 12.37
N ASP A 127 5.57 5.84 13.59
CA ASP A 127 5.21 4.45 13.86
C ASP A 127 3.82 4.14 13.24
N ASP A 128 3.48 2.86 13.20
CA ASP A 128 2.22 2.43 12.62
C ASP A 128 0.99 2.94 13.38
N ALA A 129 1.12 3.24 14.69
CA ALA A 129 0.01 3.76 15.48
C ALA A 129 -0.27 5.22 15.10
N GLU A 130 0.77 6.04 14.96
CA GLU A 130 0.71 7.40 14.46
C GLU A 130 0.16 7.44 13.03
N LEU A 131 0.64 6.55 12.14
CA LEU A 131 0.08 6.45 10.79
C LEU A 131 -1.41 6.09 10.81
N ALA A 132 -1.83 5.17 11.68
CA ALA A 132 -3.24 4.79 11.79
C ALA A 132 -4.14 5.92 12.30
N GLU A 133 -3.62 6.82 13.15
CA GLU A 133 -4.33 8.02 13.61
C GLU A 133 -4.44 9.10 12.52
N LEU A 134 -3.38 9.27 11.71
CA LEU A 134 -3.33 10.27 10.64
C LEU A 134 -4.08 9.83 9.38
N LEU A 135 -4.08 8.53 9.09
CA LEU A 135 -4.62 8.01 7.83
C LEU A 135 -6.14 7.95 7.86
N HIS A 136 -6.78 8.72 6.98
CA HIS A 136 -8.23 8.68 6.85
C HIS A 136 -8.71 7.28 6.41
N PRO A 137 -9.73 6.68 7.06
CA PRO A 137 -10.15 5.30 6.80
C PRO A 137 -10.52 4.99 5.35
N ALA A 138 -11.12 5.96 4.65
CA ALA A 138 -11.46 5.79 3.23
C ALA A 138 -10.21 5.73 2.33
N ASP A 139 -9.14 6.44 2.69
CA ASP A 139 -7.91 6.42 1.92
C ASP A 139 -7.14 5.13 2.19
N ALA A 140 -7.09 4.69 3.46
CA ALA A 140 -6.59 3.36 3.86
C ALA A 140 -7.28 2.24 3.07
N ALA A 141 -8.61 2.24 3.03
CA ALA A 141 -9.38 1.20 2.32
C ALA A 141 -9.08 1.16 0.82
N ARG A 142 -8.87 2.34 0.19
CA ARG A 142 -8.51 2.42 -1.24
C ARG A 142 -7.10 1.90 -1.49
N VAL A 143 -6.12 2.30 -0.69
CA VAL A 143 -4.71 1.87 -0.84
C VAL A 143 -4.59 0.38 -0.61
N TYR A 144 -5.01 -0.10 0.57
CA TYR A 144 -4.84 -1.50 0.94
C TYR A 144 -5.72 -2.41 0.08
N GLY A 145 -6.92 -1.99 -0.30
CA GLY A 145 -7.76 -2.74 -1.22
C GLY A 145 -7.15 -2.89 -2.61
N ALA A 146 -6.44 -1.88 -3.13
CA ALA A 146 -5.72 -1.99 -4.41
C ALA A 146 -4.51 -2.93 -4.32
N LEU A 147 -3.78 -2.92 -3.20
CA LEU A 147 -2.67 -3.83 -2.95
C LEU A 147 -3.17 -5.29 -2.86
N ASP A 148 -4.19 -5.55 -2.05
CA ASP A 148 -4.78 -6.88 -1.87
C ASP A 148 -5.36 -7.43 -3.18
N TYR A 149 -6.06 -6.60 -3.96
CA TYR A 149 -6.59 -7.01 -5.27
C TYR A 149 -5.52 -7.54 -6.23
N LEU A 150 -4.31 -6.98 -6.15
CA LEU A 150 -3.18 -7.42 -6.97
C LEU A 150 -2.34 -8.51 -6.26
N GLY A 151 -2.66 -8.85 -5.01
CA GLY A 151 -1.92 -9.83 -4.21
C GLY A 151 -0.57 -9.31 -3.74
N TYR A 152 -0.44 -8.00 -3.49
CA TYR A 152 0.67 -7.46 -2.70
C TYR A 152 0.38 -7.62 -1.20
N ILE A 153 1.42 -7.84 -0.40
CA ILE A 153 1.31 -7.92 1.05
C ILE A 153 1.79 -6.59 1.64
N ALA A 154 0.85 -5.82 2.20
CA ALA A 154 1.18 -4.58 2.90
C ALA A 154 1.80 -4.89 4.27
N LEU A 155 3.00 -4.36 4.51
CA LEU A 155 3.75 -4.53 5.74
C LEU A 155 3.44 -3.41 6.75
N ARG A 156 3.73 -3.72 8.01
CA ARG A 156 3.81 -2.78 9.13
C ARG A 156 5.12 -2.01 9.08
N LEU A 157 5.10 -0.73 9.42
CA LEU A 157 6.27 0.15 9.46
C LEU A 157 7.16 -0.15 10.66
N ASP A 158 6.61 -0.45 11.84
CA ASP A 158 7.43 -0.60 13.05
C ASP A 158 8.49 -1.69 12.92
N PRO A 159 8.18 -2.89 12.38
CA PRO A 159 9.21 -3.90 12.14
C PRO A 159 10.20 -3.53 11.04
N LEU A 160 9.86 -2.62 10.13
CA LEU A 160 10.77 -2.12 9.09
C LEU A 160 11.80 -1.14 9.66
N GLU A 161 11.45 -0.39 10.70
CA GLU A 161 12.38 0.55 11.35
C GLU A 161 13.41 -0.14 12.26
N GLU A 162 13.17 -1.40 12.60
CA GLU A 162 14.10 -2.15 13.42
C GLU A 162 15.42 -2.43 12.72
N MET A 163 16.48 -2.46 13.54
CA MET A 163 17.81 -2.84 13.09
C MET A 163 17.79 -4.22 12.42
N TYR A 164 18.31 -4.25 11.21
CA TYR A 164 18.46 -5.47 10.43
C TYR A 164 19.27 -6.49 11.22
N ASN A 165 18.69 -7.66 11.43
CA ASN A 165 19.32 -8.79 12.11
C ASN A 165 19.39 -10.05 11.23
N GLY A 166 19.18 -9.89 9.91
CA GLY A 166 19.22 -10.96 8.92
C GLY A 166 20.64 -11.45 8.56
N ALA A 167 20.74 -12.10 7.40
CA ALA A 167 21.94 -12.85 7.00
C ALA A 167 23.07 -11.99 6.40
N SER A 168 22.77 -10.80 5.89
CA SER A 168 23.77 -9.89 5.30
C SER A 168 24.68 -9.27 6.37
N ALA A 169 25.96 -9.64 6.37
CA ALA A 169 26.94 -9.05 7.28
C ALA A 169 27.10 -7.54 7.03
N PHE A 170 27.09 -7.11 5.77
CA PHE A 170 27.21 -5.71 5.38
C PHE A 170 26.13 -4.82 6.02
N LEU A 171 24.86 -5.22 5.93
CA LEU A 171 23.76 -4.46 6.52
C LEU A 171 23.81 -4.43 8.05
N ARG A 172 24.19 -5.54 8.67
CA ARG A 172 24.37 -5.61 10.13
C ARG A 172 25.50 -4.70 10.60
N GLU A 173 26.65 -4.72 9.92
CA GLU A 173 27.81 -3.90 10.26
C GLU A 173 27.56 -2.40 10.05
N ARG A 174 26.73 -2.03 9.06
CA ARG A 174 26.27 -0.66 8.85
C ARG A 174 25.28 -0.19 9.93
N GLY A 175 24.65 -1.12 10.66
CA GLY A 175 23.52 -0.80 11.55
C GLY A 175 22.30 -0.31 10.76
N ALA A 176 22.06 -0.90 9.58
CA ALA A 176 20.92 -0.54 8.74
C ALA A 176 19.61 -1.11 9.31
N PRO A 177 18.47 -0.44 9.16
CA PRO A 177 17.16 -1.02 9.47
C PRO A 177 16.70 -2.03 8.40
N TRP A 178 15.63 -2.78 8.69
CA TRP A 178 14.98 -3.64 7.70
C TRP A 178 14.41 -2.86 6.50
N TRP A 179 14.08 -1.58 6.69
CA TRP A 179 13.69 -0.66 5.61
C TRP A 179 14.76 -0.61 4.51
N ASP A 180 16.04 -0.39 4.86
CA ASP A 180 17.15 -0.32 3.90
C ASP A 180 17.26 -1.61 3.07
N ARG A 181 17.01 -2.76 3.70
CA ARG A 181 17.09 -4.07 3.03
C ARG A 181 16.09 -4.21 1.89
N TYR A 182 14.89 -3.66 2.04
CA TYR A 182 13.74 -3.99 1.19
C TYR A 182 13.15 -2.81 0.42
N PHE A 183 13.42 -1.59 0.87
CA PHE A 183 12.71 -0.39 0.45
C PHE A 183 13.63 0.81 0.22
N ASP A 184 14.95 0.64 0.14
CA ASP A 184 15.87 1.77 -0.07
C ASP A 184 16.83 1.57 -1.24
N TYR A 185 17.49 2.66 -1.59
CA TYR A 185 18.62 2.70 -2.53
C TYR A 185 19.87 2.07 -1.90
N LEU A 186 20.74 1.48 -2.74
CA LEU A 186 21.92 0.72 -2.31
C LEU A 186 23.25 1.40 -2.69
#